data_AF-A0A0Q4QZV4-F1
#
_entry.id   AF-A0A0Q4QZV4-F1
#
_cell.length_a   1.000
_cell.length_b   1.000
_cell.length_c   1.000
_cell.angle_alpha   90.00
_cell.angle_beta   90.00
_cell.angle_gamma   90.00
#
_symmetry.space_group_name_H-M   'P 1'
#
loop_
_entity.id
_entity.type
_entity.pdbx_description
1 polymer ?
#
loop_
_entity_poly.entity_id
_entity_poly.type
_entity_poly.pdbx_seq_one_letter_code
_entity_poly.pdbx_strand_id
1 'polypeptide(L)'
;MNRIESFLTRLTSDDVSASLSGALPDQFDVAKAGPYPLARHAALPDSDLGGELLLELDDLGWGPVRVEAINPDPASGEVTITLGQARLTGNYALFGLERPDVELDTGGWMEPLSAFRSAADPQQITPEQFDQLNQANAQRDRLSQTANGRLMLSNYDQYNDDYNQVFQTNSTLRATWSVNGATQAMMDHTSAALDTGNIVNPPPSEQTFGAKGVAYNDNALTQQLAVWAACYGAKLVPAANASATFSSSVQSNTGNTAKVTNPMTGDQVYGVVQTGTAPSNVSANGLTAELHPTHIALARIVEDNHVEDDLALLAGHGIDEHKIAMVRAVHAAALRLNEPGRRVPVHQGDAKAETGPTTYRYRLTEQPDGAVTLRLVQSSLRLDDLDLGTGSWPNAAAGDSAAAAGFVRGILEDRIASALTRTLRRLASVEA
;
A
#
# COMPACT_ATOMS: atom_id res chain seq x y z
N MET A 1 -42.45 -17.07 38.19
CA MET A 1 -41.16 -17.52 37.64
C MET A 1 -41.03 -16.86 36.28
N ASN A 2 -40.13 -15.89 36.15
CA ASN A 2 -39.87 -15.21 34.88
C ASN A 2 -39.26 -16.24 33.88
N ARG A 3 -39.48 -16.09 32.57
CA ARG A 3 -38.89 -16.95 31.52
C ARG A 3 -37.38 -17.10 31.65
N ILE A 4 -36.67 -16.04 32.06
CA ILE A 4 -35.23 -16.09 32.33
C ILE A 4 -34.91 -17.04 33.50
N GLU A 5 -35.59 -16.91 34.64
CA GLU A 5 -35.41 -17.81 35.79
C GLU A 5 -35.74 -19.25 35.41
N SER A 6 -36.79 -19.44 34.59
CA SER A 6 -37.20 -20.76 34.09
C SER A 6 -36.16 -21.39 33.18
N PHE A 7 -35.54 -20.61 32.29
CA PHE A 7 -34.49 -21.09 31.41
C PHE A 7 -33.19 -21.36 32.17
N LEU A 8 -32.79 -20.47 33.09
CA LEU A 8 -31.60 -20.65 33.92
C LEU A 8 -31.70 -21.87 34.85
N THR A 9 -32.86 -22.10 35.46
CA THR A 9 -33.10 -23.29 36.30
C THR A 9 -33.08 -24.57 35.46
N ARG A 10 -33.60 -24.51 34.23
CA ARG A 10 -33.61 -25.65 33.31
C ARG A 10 -32.22 -26.00 32.79
N LEU A 11 -31.37 -25.00 32.50
CA LEU A 11 -29.99 -25.21 32.05
C LEU A 11 -29.14 -26.08 33.00
N THR A 12 -29.49 -26.12 34.29
CA THR A 12 -28.83 -26.98 35.30
C THR A 12 -29.53 -28.31 35.55
N SER A 13 -30.66 -28.58 34.89
CA SER A 13 -31.28 -29.91 34.95
C SER A 13 -30.41 -30.92 34.20
N ASP A 14 -30.39 -32.17 34.68
CA ASP A 14 -29.59 -33.24 34.08
C ASP A 14 -29.93 -33.44 32.59
N ASP A 15 -31.22 -33.34 32.23
CA ASP A 15 -31.70 -33.47 30.85
C ASP A 15 -31.15 -32.37 29.92
N VAL A 16 -31.14 -31.11 30.37
CA VAL A 16 -30.68 -29.98 29.54
C VAL A 16 -29.15 -29.87 29.54
N SER A 17 -28.48 -30.22 30.63
CA SER A 17 -27.01 -30.31 30.66
C SER A 17 -26.52 -31.41 29.70
N ALA A 18 -27.22 -32.55 29.66
CA ALA A 18 -26.99 -33.61 28.68
C ALA A 18 -27.33 -33.15 27.25
N SER A 19 -28.41 -32.40 27.06
CA SER A 19 -28.80 -31.80 25.77
C SER A 19 -27.73 -30.82 25.24
N LEU A 20 -27.23 -29.91 26.09
CA LEU A 20 -26.16 -28.98 25.75
C LEU A 20 -24.87 -29.73 25.40
N SER A 21 -24.49 -30.72 26.20
CA SER A 21 -23.30 -31.54 25.95
C SER A 21 -23.44 -32.33 24.64
N GLY A 22 -24.64 -32.82 24.31
CA GLY A 22 -24.92 -33.51 23.05
C GLY A 22 -25.08 -32.59 21.83
N ALA A 23 -25.39 -31.31 22.04
CA ALA A 23 -25.53 -30.31 20.97
C ALA A 23 -24.21 -29.61 20.62
N LEU A 24 -23.21 -29.66 21.51
CA LEU A 24 -21.88 -29.16 21.21
C LEU A 24 -21.16 -30.15 20.28
N PRO A 25 -20.50 -29.67 19.22
CA PRO A 25 -19.66 -30.52 18.40
C PRO A 25 -18.42 -30.93 19.19
N ASP A 26 -17.78 -32.04 18.81
CA ASP A 26 -16.50 -32.45 19.40
C ASP A 26 -15.42 -31.38 19.24
N GLN A 27 -15.52 -30.55 18.20
CA GLN A 27 -14.59 -29.48 17.87
C GLN A 27 -15.34 -28.30 17.25
N PHE A 28 -14.96 -27.06 17.60
CA PHE A 28 -15.40 -25.87 16.88
C PHE A 28 -14.51 -25.62 15.68
N ASP A 29 -15.11 -25.54 14.49
CA ASP A 29 -14.42 -25.15 13.26
C ASP A 29 -14.23 -23.63 13.20
N VAL A 30 -12.99 -23.21 12.97
CA VAL A 30 -12.57 -21.81 12.79
C VAL A 30 -12.24 -21.52 11.31
N ALA A 31 -12.32 -22.55 10.46
CA ALA A 31 -12.23 -22.63 9.00
C ALA A 31 -10.97 -22.03 8.39
N LYS A 32 -10.84 -20.70 8.43
CA LYS A 32 -9.77 -19.96 7.77
C LYS A 32 -9.55 -18.58 8.37
N ALA A 33 -8.31 -18.22 8.68
CA ALA A 33 -7.94 -16.90 9.20
C ALA A 33 -6.74 -16.32 8.44
N GLY A 34 -6.87 -15.07 7.97
CA GLY A 34 -5.85 -14.38 7.18
C GLY A 34 -6.21 -14.27 5.70
N PRO A 35 -5.24 -13.86 4.84
CA PRO A 35 -3.83 -13.63 5.19
C PRO A 35 -3.60 -12.36 6.02
N TYR A 36 -2.66 -12.42 6.96
CA TYR A 36 -2.26 -11.30 7.82
C TYR A 36 -0.83 -10.87 7.51
N PRO A 37 -0.56 -9.55 7.37
CA PRO A 37 0.78 -9.06 7.09
C PRO A 37 1.68 -9.22 8.31
N LEU A 38 2.84 -9.84 8.11
CA LEU A 38 3.89 -9.97 9.12
C LEU A 38 5.02 -8.97 8.92
N ALA A 39 5.40 -8.72 7.66
CA ALA A 39 6.43 -7.74 7.30
C ALA A 39 6.06 -7.06 5.98
N ARG A 40 6.25 -5.74 5.90
CA ARG A 40 5.95 -4.97 4.68
C ARG A 40 6.90 -5.29 3.53
N HIS A 41 8.16 -5.60 3.83
CA HIS A 41 9.13 -6.07 2.86
C HIS A 41 10.11 -7.03 3.51
N ALA A 42 10.34 -8.18 2.88
CA ALA A 42 11.30 -9.19 3.26
C ALA A 42 11.93 -9.79 2.00
N ALA A 43 13.16 -10.29 2.13
CA ALA A 43 13.75 -11.14 1.11
C ALA A 43 12.90 -12.42 0.96
N LEU A 44 12.47 -12.73 -0.26
CA LEU A 44 11.68 -13.91 -0.57
C LEU A 44 12.56 -14.96 -1.27
N PRO A 45 12.30 -16.25 -1.09
CA PRO A 45 12.96 -17.31 -1.86
C PRO A 45 12.77 -17.10 -3.36
N ASP A 46 13.83 -17.27 -4.16
CA ASP A 46 13.79 -17.21 -5.63
C ASP A 46 13.17 -15.92 -6.20
N SER A 47 13.29 -14.80 -5.46
CA SER A 47 12.86 -13.47 -5.90
C SER A 47 13.96 -12.44 -5.66
N ASP A 48 14.38 -11.77 -6.73
CA ASP A 48 15.31 -10.63 -6.67
C ASP A 48 14.62 -9.35 -6.18
N LEU A 49 13.28 -9.34 -6.13
CA LEU A 49 12.44 -8.18 -5.74
C LEU A 49 12.11 -8.17 -4.25
N GLY A 50 12.04 -9.34 -3.61
CA GLY A 50 11.45 -9.49 -2.28
C GLY A 50 9.94 -9.24 -2.28
N GLY A 51 9.37 -8.98 -1.11
CA GLY A 51 7.94 -8.68 -1.01
C GLY A 51 7.36 -8.70 0.38
N GLU A 52 6.04 -8.51 0.43
CA GLU A 52 5.27 -8.52 1.67
C GLU A 52 5.14 -9.95 2.19
N LEU A 53 5.49 -10.18 3.45
CA LEU A 53 5.40 -11.50 4.07
C LEU A 53 4.06 -11.64 4.79
N LEU A 54 3.30 -12.70 4.48
CA LEU A 54 1.94 -12.92 4.96
C LEU A 54 1.76 -14.30 5.58
N LEU A 55 0.96 -14.35 6.65
CA LEU A 55 0.56 -15.55 7.35
C LEU A 55 -0.90 -15.88 7.09
N GLU A 56 -1.17 -17.09 6.64
CA GLU A 56 -2.51 -17.65 6.49
C GLU A 56 -2.63 -18.89 7.37
N LEU A 57 -3.78 -19.04 8.03
CA LEU A 57 -4.14 -20.19 8.85
C LEU A 57 -5.35 -20.88 8.25
N ASP A 58 -5.24 -22.18 8.02
CA ASP A 58 -6.27 -23.00 7.38
C ASP A 58 -6.57 -24.25 8.24
N ASP A 59 -7.74 -24.84 8.04
CA ASP A 59 -8.21 -26.06 8.72
C ASP A 59 -8.10 -25.99 10.26
N LEU A 60 -8.34 -24.79 10.80
CA LEU A 60 -8.28 -24.55 12.22
C LEU A 60 -9.51 -25.12 12.93
N GLY A 61 -9.28 -25.91 13.97
CA GLY A 61 -10.34 -26.32 14.87
C GLY A 61 -9.91 -26.35 16.33
N TRP A 62 -10.84 -26.05 17.22
CA TRP A 62 -10.62 -25.98 18.67
C TRP A 62 -11.44 -27.04 19.40
N GLY A 63 -10.76 -27.94 20.12
CA GLY A 63 -11.41 -29.02 20.87
C GLY A 63 -10.44 -29.88 21.70
N PRO A 64 -10.93 -30.86 22.46
CA PRO A 64 -12.34 -31.27 22.51
C PRO A 64 -13.22 -30.25 23.25
N VAL A 65 -14.42 -30.00 22.75
CA VAL A 65 -15.39 -29.13 23.43
C VAL A 65 -16.14 -29.94 24.48
N ARG A 66 -15.83 -29.71 25.76
CA ARG A 66 -16.45 -30.43 26.88
C ARG A 66 -16.94 -29.46 27.94
N VAL A 67 -18.21 -29.56 28.32
CA VAL A 67 -18.77 -28.78 29.43
C VAL A 67 -18.34 -29.41 30.73
N GLU A 68 -17.65 -28.63 31.57
CA GLU A 68 -17.26 -29.06 32.92
C GLU A 68 -18.21 -28.54 33.98
N ALA A 69 -18.74 -27.33 33.80
CA ALA A 69 -19.69 -26.73 34.73
C ALA A 69 -20.63 -25.72 34.06
N ILE A 70 -21.84 -25.63 34.60
CA ILE A 70 -22.83 -24.61 34.26
C ILE A 70 -23.31 -23.99 35.58
N ASN A 71 -23.03 -22.70 35.76
CA ASN A 71 -23.33 -21.95 36.97
C ASN A 71 -24.30 -20.80 36.63
N PRO A 72 -25.62 -21.01 36.73
CA PRO A 72 -26.61 -19.95 36.55
C PRO A 72 -26.68 -19.05 37.78
N ASP A 73 -26.94 -17.77 37.55
CA ASP A 73 -27.31 -16.79 38.56
C ASP A 73 -28.67 -16.16 38.19
N PRO A 74 -29.77 -16.73 38.71
CA PRO A 74 -31.12 -16.24 38.44
C PRO A 74 -31.35 -14.80 38.89
N ALA A 75 -30.63 -14.34 39.94
CA ALA A 75 -30.82 -13.00 40.48
C ALA A 75 -30.26 -11.91 39.57
N SER A 76 -29.15 -12.20 38.88
CA SER A 76 -28.56 -11.28 37.89
C SER A 76 -28.98 -11.55 36.45
N GLY A 77 -29.65 -12.67 36.18
CA GLY A 77 -29.98 -13.11 34.83
C GLY A 77 -28.74 -13.53 34.04
N GLU A 78 -27.70 -14.01 34.72
CA GLU A 78 -26.43 -14.42 34.10
C GLU A 78 -26.26 -15.94 34.16
N VAL A 79 -25.46 -16.48 33.25
CA VAL A 79 -24.99 -17.88 33.29
C VAL A 79 -23.52 -17.91 32.96
N THR A 80 -22.75 -18.66 33.76
CA THR A 80 -21.35 -18.94 33.48
C THR A 80 -21.20 -20.39 33.06
N ILE A 81 -20.62 -20.60 31.88
CA ILE A 81 -20.32 -21.93 31.35
C ILE A 81 -18.82 -22.13 31.35
N THR A 82 -18.37 -23.23 31.94
CA THR A 82 -16.97 -23.63 31.95
C THR A 82 -16.79 -24.77 30.95
N LEU A 83 -15.92 -24.54 29.98
CA LEU A 83 -15.40 -25.58 29.10
C LEU A 83 -14.05 -26.06 29.61
N GLY A 84 -13.80 -27.36 29.49
CA GLY A 84 -12.54 -27.97 29.89
C GLY A 84 -11.36 -27.57 29.02
N GLN A 85 -10.21 -28.15 29.34
CA GLN A 85 -9.00 -27.95 28.55
C GLN A 85 -9.22 -28.38 27.09
N ALA A 86 -8.79 -27.53 26.17
CA ALA A 86 -8.89 -27.75 24.74
C ALA A 86 -7.60 -27.31 24.05
N ARG A 87 -7.45 -27.72 22.80
CA ARG A 87 -6.36 -27.32 21.92
C ARG A 87 -6.91 -26.78 20.62
N LEU A 88 -6.28 -25.74 20.12
CA LEU A 88 -6.38 -25.31 18.74
C LEU A 88 -5.38 -26.12 17.91
N THR A 89 -5.85 -26.70 16.82
CA THR A 89 -5.03 -27.43 15.84
C THR A 89 -5.42 -26.98 14.44
N GLY A 90 -4.45 -26.83 13.55
CA GLY A 90 -4.68 -26.66 12.12
C GLY A 90 -3.35 -26.47 11.41
N ASN A 91 -3.38 -25.82 10.26
CA ASN A 91 -2.20 -25.58 9.43
C ASN A 91 -1.95 -24.08 9.29
N TYR A 92 -0.70 -23.71 9.08
CA TYR A 92 -0.34 -22.38 8.63
C TYR A 92 0.49 -22.43 7.35
N ALA A 93 0.34 -21.38 6.55
CA ALA A 93 1.17 -21.10 5.40
C ALA A 93 1.75 -19.69 5.54
N LEU A 94 3.08 -19.61 5.48
CA LEU A 94 3.83 -18.38 5.34
C LEU A 94 4.18 -18.22 3.87
N PHE A 95 3.77 -17.11 3.27
CA PHE A 95 4.07 -16.83 1.87
C PHE A 95 4.37 -15.35 1.66
N GLY A 96 5.20 -15.08 0.65
CA GLY A 96 5.43 -13.74 0.16
C GLY A 96 4.45 -13.37 -0.94
N LEU A 97 3.98 -12.14 -0.95
CA LEU A 97 3.48 -11.49 -2.17
C LEU A 97 4.60 -10.63 -2.73
N GLU A 98 5.16 -11.05 -3.86
CA GLU A 98 6.27 -10.37 -4.51
C GLU A 98 5.89 -8.91 -4.82
N ARG A 99 6.61 -7.98 -4.17
CA ARG A 99 6.42 -6.53 -4.28
C ARG A 99 7.75 -5.81 -4.04
N PRO A 100 8.10 -4.81 -4.85
CA PRO A 100 9.35 -4.08 -4.63
C PRO A 100 9.30 -3.26 -3.34
N ASP A 101 10.45 -3.12 -2.66
CA ASP A 101 10.58 -2.24 -1.49
C ASP A 101 10.34 -0.79 -1.92
N VAL A 102 9.56 -0.05 -1.14
CA VAL A 102 9.36 1.38 -1.36
C VAL A 102 10.58 2.09 -0.78
N GLU A 103 11.58 2.32 -1.63
CA GLU A 103 12.82 3.00 -1.25
C GLU A 103 12.79 4.52 -1.49
N LEU A 104 11.62 5.10 -1.78
CA LEU A 104 11.45 6.53 -2.02
C LEU A 104 10.30 7.07 -1.19
N ASP A 105 10.42 8.28 -0.65
CA ASP A 105 9.30 8.97 -0.01
C ASP A 105 8.33 9.49 -1.07
N THR A 106 7.26 8.75 -1.33
CA THR A 106 6.26 9.15 -2.31
C THR A 106 5.20 10.10 -1.73
N GLY A 107 5.27 10.41 -0.43
CA GLY A 107 4.33 11.30 0.27
C GLY A 107 4.56 12.79 0.00
N GLY A 108 5.57 13.14 -0.80
CA GLY A 108 5.78 14.50 -1.31
C GLY A 108 7.22 14.82 -1.72
N TRP A 109 8.21 14.16 -1.11
CA TRP A 109 9.62 14.54 -1.24
C TRP A 109 10.34 13.88 -2.40
N MET A 110 9.93 12.66 -2.74
CA MET A 110 10.48 11.90 -3.85
C MET A 110 12.01 11.69 -3.71
N GLU A 111 12.50 11.62 -2.47
CA GLU A 111 13.89 11.34 -2.10
C GLU A 111 14.05 9.88 -1.65
N PRO A 112 15.24 9.28 -1.82
CA PRO A 112 15.50 7.93 -1.32
C PRO A 112 15.27 7.80 0.19
N LEU A 113 14.45 6.83 0.63
CA LEU A 113 14.22 6.52 2.04
C LEU A 113 15.52 6.18 2.78
N SER A 114 16.58 5.74 2.08
CA SER A 114 17.90 5.54 2.68
C SER A 114 18.49 6.81 3.30
N ALA A 115 18.10 8.00 2.82
CA ALA A 115 18.47 9.27 3.43
C ALA A 115 17.82 9.47 4.82
N PHE A 116 16.77 8.72 5.13
CA PHE A 116 15.97 8.81 6.37
C PHE A 116 16.10 7.59 7.28
N ARG A 117 16.76 6.50 6.83
CA ARG A 117 16.95 5.25 7.59
C ARG A 117 18.14 5.36 8.55
N SER A 118 17.97 6.10 9.66
CA SER A 118 18.82 5.96 10.85
C SER A 118 18.07 5.17 11.92
N ALA A 119 18.67 4.09 12.44
CA ALA A 119 18.00 3.11 13.31
C ALA A 119 17.66 3.60 14.74
N ALA A 120 17.70 4.92 15.00
CA ALA A 120 17.53 5.48 16.34
C ALA A 120 16.39 6.51 16.48
N ASP A 121 15.80 6.98 15.38
CA ASP A 121 14.64 7.87 15.38
C ASP A 121 14.09 7.92 13.95
N PRO A 122 12.77 7.98 13.71
CA PRO A 122 12.27 8.44 12.42
C PRO A 122 12.83 9.86 12.21
N GLN A 123 13.90 9.98 11.42
CA GLN A 123 14.59 11.25 11.26
C GLN A 123 13.59 12.26 10.71
N GLN A 124 13.31 13.27 11.54
CA GLN A 124 12.56 14.44 11.14
C GLN A 124 13.27 15.09 9.95
N ILE A 125 12.46 15.50 8.98
CA ILE A 125 12.83 16.42 7.91
C ILE A 125 13.89 17.44 8.36
N THR A 126 14.99 17.58 7.62
CA THR A 126 15.99 18.60 7.96
C THR A 126 15.40 20.00 7.72
N PRO A 127 15.90 21.04 8.41
CA PRO A 127 15.49 22.41 8.13
C PRO A 127 15.65 22.79 6.65
N GLU A 128 16.73 22.37 6.01
CA GLU A 128 17.00 22.62 4.59
C GLU A 128 15.95 21.94 3.70
N GLN A 129 15.59 20.69 3.98
CA GLN A 129 14.53 19.99 3.26
C GLN A 129 13.20 20.72 3.46
N PHE A 130 12.84 21.10 4.69
CA PHE A 130 11.62 21.86 4.97
C PHE A 130 11.54 23.17 4.18
N ASP A 131 12.66 23.88 4.07
CA ASP A 131 12.75 25.11 3.28
C ASP A 131 12.59 24.84 1.78
N GLN A 132 13.16 23.75 1.25
CA GLN A 132 12.97 23.35 -0.15
C GLN A 132 11.50 23.08 -0.50
N LEU A 133 10.73 22.40 0.37
CA LEU A 133 9.29 22.22 0.13
C LEU A 133 8.51 23.52 0.24
N ASN A 134 8.84 24.37 1.22
CA ASN A 134 8.21 25.68 1.32
C ASN A 134 8.48 26.51 0.07
N GLN A 135 9.69 26.44 -0.48
CA GLN A 135 10.03 27.08 -1.76
C GLN A 135 9.25 26.46 -2.92
N ALA A 136 9.15 25.13 -3.01
CA ALA A 136 8.37 24.47 -4.06
C ALA A 136 6.88 24.86 -4.00
N ASN A 137 6.30 24.88 -2.80
CA ASN A 137 4.94 25.35 -2.55
C ASN A 137 4.79 26.84 -2.91
N ALA A 138 5.74 27.69 -2.54
CA ALA A 138 5.71 29.10 -2.89
C ALA A 138 5.80 29.33 -4.41
N GLN A 139 6.60 28.54 -5.15
CA GLN A 139 6.63 28.61 -6.61
C GLN A 139 5.32 28.13 -7.22
N ARG A 140 4.73 27.05 -6.70
CA ARG A 140 3.41 26.56 -7.11
C ARG A 140 2.33 27.61 -6.88
N ASP A 141 2.28 28.21 -5.70
CA ASP A 141 1.34 29.28 -5.35
C ASP A 141 1.51 30.48 -6.27
N ARG A 142 2.76 30.90 -6.51
CA ARG A 142 3.09 31.98 -7.43
C ARG A 142 2.59 31.67 -8.84
N LEU A 143 2.86 30.48 -9.39
CA LEU A 143 2.36 30.07 -10.70
C LEU A 143 0.82 30.05 -10.77
N SER A 144 0.15 29.61 -9.70
CA SER A 144 -1.32 29.58 -9.59
C SER A 144 -1.99 30.96 -9.63
N GLN A 145 -1.23 32.04 -9.42
CA GLN A 145 -1.75 33.41 -9.56
C GLN A 145 -1.95 33.79 -11.04
N THR A 146 -1.26 33.14 -11.96
CA THR A 146 -1.38 33.38 -13.42
C THR A 146 -2.46 32.50 -14.05
N ALA A 147 -3.12 32.99 -15.11
CA ALA A 147 -4.14 32.20 -15.82
C ALA A 147 -3.54 30.93 -16.46
N ASN A 148 -2.38 31.06 -17.11
CA ASN A 148 -1.69 29.94 -17.73
C ASN A 148 -1.11 28.97 -16.70
N GLY A 149 -0.55 29.47 -15.60
CA GLY A 149 -0.03 28.63 -14.53
C GLY A 149 -1.13 27.81 -13.86
N ARG A 150 -2.35 28.35 -13.70
CA ARG A 150 -3.50 27.55 -13.25
C ARG A 150 -3.84 26.41 -14.21
N LEU A 151 -3.82 26.64 -15.52
CA LEU A 151 -4.10 25.60 -16.52
C LEU A 151 -2.99 24.52 -16.55
N MET A 152 -1.73 24.94 -16.43
CA MET A 152 -0.59 24.02 -16.36
C MET A 152 -0.64 23.16 -15.10
N LEU A 153 -0.91 23.77 -13.94
CA LEU A 153 -0.98 23.08 -12.66
C LEU A 153 -2.23 22.21 -12.55
N SER A 154 -3.41 22.68 -12.97
CA SER A 154 -4.67 21.94 -12.80
C SER A 154 -4.67 20.58 -13.51
N ASN A 155 -4.12 20.53 -14.72
CA ASN A 155 -4.06 19.29 -15.50
C ASN A 155 -3.07 18.29 -14.91
N TYR A 156 -1.97 18.77 -14.33
CA TYR A 156 -0.98 17.92 -13.68
C TYR A 156 -1.50 17.44 -12.32
N ASP A 157 -2.02 18.37 -11.51
CA ASP A 157 -2.50 18.10 -10.15
C ASP A 157 -3.70 17.16 -10.08
N GLN A 158 -4.52 17.13 -11.14
CA GLN A 158 -5.65 16.20 -11.25
C GLN A 158 -5.22 14.73 -11.09
N TYR A 159 -3.98 14.40 -11.43
CA TYR A 159 -3.45 13.04 -11.45
C TYR A 159 -2.35 12.81 -10.39
N ASN A 160 -2.25 13.66 -9.36
CA ASN A 160 -1.23 13.49 -8.32
C ASN A 160 -1.32 12.13 -7.60
N ASP A 161 -2.52 11.62 -7.36
CA ASP A 161 -2.71 10.30 -6.76
C ASP A 161 -2.22 9.17 -7.68
N ASP A 162 -2.46 9.30 -8.99
CA ASP A 162 -1.97 8.36 -10.00
C ASP A 162 -0.43 8.37 -10.08
N TYR A 163 0.18 9.56 -10.02
CA TYR A 163 1.64 9.71 -9.97
C TYR A 163 2.21 9.09 -8.70
N ASN A 164 1.64 9.41 -7.53
CA ASN A 164 2.05 8.81 -6.26
C ASN A 164 1.93 7.28 -6.32
N GLN A 165 0.82 6.75 -6.85
CA GLN A 165 0.62 5.31 -7.00
C GLN A 165 1.74 4.67 -7.83
N VAL A 166 2.06 5.21 -9.02
CA VAL A 166 3.13 4.61 -9.85
C VAL A 166 4.50 4.73 -9.20
N PHE A 167 4.77 5.80 -8.44
CA PHE A 167 6.01 5.92 -7.68
C PHE A 167 6.10 4.97 -6.49
N GLN A 168 4.97 4.63 -5.85
CA GLN A 168 4.94 3.62 -4.78
C GLN A 168 5.15 2.22 -5.33
N THR A 169 4.68 1.96 -6.54
CA THR A 169 4.57 0.59 -7.03
C THR A 169 5.65 0.23 -8.05
N ASN A 170 6.17 1.17 -8.82
CA ASN A 170 7.19 0.93 -9.85
C ASN A 170 8.62 1.21 -9.35
N SER A 171 9.38 0.18 -8.97
CA SER A 171 10.77 0.34 -8.54
C SER A 171 11.71 0.80 -9.64
N THR A 172 11.47 0.43 -10.89
CA THR A 172 12.28 0.88 -12.03
C THR A 172 12.14 2.38 -12.25
N LEU A 173 10.93 2.93 -12.05
CA LEU A 173 10.70 4.37 -12.03
C LEU A 173 11.51 5.04 -10.90
N ARG A 174 11.44 4.52 -9.66
CA ARG A 174 12.22 5.05 -8.53
C ARG A 174 13.73 5.01 -8.78
N ALA A 175 14.24 3.90 -9.32
CA ALA A 175 15.65 3.75 -9.66
C ALA A 175 16.09 4.73 -10.76
N THR A 176 15.21 5.01 -11.72
CA THR A 176 15.44 6.04 -12.76
C THR A 176 15.44 7.44 -12.17
N TRP A 177 14.57 7.71 -11.19
CA TRP A 177 14.45 9.00 -10.52
C TRP A 177 15.69 9.34 -9.69
N SER A 178 16.21 8.37 -8.95
CA SER A 178 17.39 8.53 -8.08
C SER A 178 18.72 8.34 -8.81
N VAL A 179 18.70 7.97 -10.09
CA VAL A 179 19.90 7.56 -10.83
C VAL A 179 20.99 8.64 -10.79
N ASN A 180 22.18 8.25 -10.34
CA ASN A 180 23.37 9.12 -10.22
C ASN A 180 23.17 10.38 -9.35
N GLY A 181 22.09 10.48 -8.56
CA GLY A 181 21.79 11.65 -7.72
C GLY A 181 21.50 12.94 -8.51
N ALA A 182 21.21 12.86 -9.81
CA ALA A 182 21.05 14.05 -10.65
C ALA A 182 19.82 14.89 -10.25
N THR A 183 18.69 14.23 -9.98
CA THR A 183 17.45 14.90 -9.57
C THR A 183 17.62 15.65 -8.25
N GLN A 184 18.28 15.03 -7.25
CA GLN A 184 18.61 15.69 -5.98
C GLN A 184 19.48 16.92 -6.21
N ALA A 185 20.59 16.77 -6.95
CA ALA A 185 21.50 17.88 -7.22
C ALA A 185 20.82 19.04 -7.98
N MET A 186 19.84 18.74 -8.84
CA MET A 186 19.02 19.76 -9.51
C MET A 186 18.03 20.44 -8.55
N MET A 187 17.43 19.69 -7.61
CA MET A 187 16.57 20.25 -6.57
C MET A 187 17.35 21.22 -5.68
N ASP A 188 18.52 20.81 -5.19
CA ASP A 188 19.40 21.65 -4.36
C ASP A 188 19.83 22.92 -5.10
N HIS A 189 20.21 22.79 -6.38
CA HIS A 189 20.56 23.94 -7.20
C HIS A 189 19.39 24.88 -7.43
N THR A 190 18.21 24.34 -7.74
CA THR A 190 17.01 25.14 -7.99
C THR A 190 16.64 25.93 -6.74
N SER A 191 16.67 25.30 -5.58
CA SER A 191 16.45 25.95 -4.27
C SER A 191 17.42 27.12 -4.06
N ALA A 192 18.73 26.87 -4.19
CA ALA A 192 19.74 27.92 -4.04
C ALA A 192 19.63 29.04 -5.09
N ALA A 193 19.26 28.70 -6.33
CA ALA A 193 19.09 29.66 -7.41
C ALA A 193 17.88 30.58 -7.17
N LEU A 194 16.80 30.06 -6.59
CA LEU A 194 15.63 30.85 -6.22
C LEU A 194 15.95 31.87 -5.11
N ASP A 195 16.76 31.51 -4.12
CA ASP A 195 17.16 32.44 -3.05
C ASP A 195 18.11 33.54 -3.52
N THR A 196 18.97 33.22 -4.50
CA THR A 196 20.02 34.12 -4.98
C THR A 196 19.63 34.90 -6.23
N GLY A 197 18.49 34.58 -6.86
CA GLY A 197 18.08 35.15 -8.15
C GLY A 197 18.92 34.67 -9.33
N ASN A 198 19.68 33.58 -9.16
CA ASN A 198 20.51 32.98 -10.19
C ASN A 198 19.67 32.18 -11.21
N ILE A 199 20.35 31.72 -12.26
CA ILE A 199 19.75 30.90 -13.31
C ILE A 199 19.34 29.53 -12.74
N VAL A 200 18.07 29.16 -12.92
CA VAL A 200 17.53 27.86 -12.46
C VAL A 200 17.87 26.72 -13.43
N ASN A 201 17.94 26.99 -14.73
CA ASN A 201 18.28 26.02 -15.78
C ASN A 201 19.59 26.42 -16.50
N PRO A 202 20.76 26.27 -15.86
CA PRO A 202 22.04 26.68 -16.44
C PRO A 202 22.37 25.89 -17.72
N PRO A 203 23.09 26.49 -18.68
CA PRO A 203 23.55 25.78 -19.86
C PRO A 203 24.56 24.68 -19.47
N PRO A 204 24.63 23.55 -20.20
CA PRO A 204 25.50 22.43 -19.84
C PRO A 204 27.00 22.78 -19.78
N SER A 205 27.42 23.83 -20.49
CA SER A 205 28.80 24.33 -20.44
C SER A 205 29.17 25.01 -19.13
N GLU A 206 28.18 25.48 -18.37
CA GLU A 206 28.38 26.13 -17.07
C GLU A 206 28.16 25.14 -15.92
N GLN A 207 27.16 24.27 -16.03
CA GLN A 207 26.83 23.33 -14.97
C GLN A 207 26.14 22.07 -15.48
N THR A 208 26.51 20.94 -14.88
CA THR A 208 25.85 19.64 -15.06
C THR A 208 25.62 19.00 -13.70
N PHE A 209 24.74 18.00 -13.64
CA PHE A 209 24.20 17.48 -12.38
C PHE A 209 24.40 15.97 -12.23
N GLY A 210 24.54 15.51 -10.98
CA GLY A 210 24.76 14.12 -10.64
C GLY A 210 26.13 13.57 -11.05
N ALA A 211 26.42 12.33 -10.65
CA ALA A 211 27.74 11.71 -10.85
C ALA A 211 28.13 11.51 -12.33
N LYS A 212 27.16 11.53 -13.25
CA LYS A 212 27.39 11.40 -14.70
C LYS A 212 27.34 12.71 -15.47
N GLY A 213 27.14 13.85 -14.79
CA GLY A 213 27.14 15.17 -15.42
C GLY A 213 26.06 15.33 -16.49
N VAL A 214 24.78 15.21 -16.09
CA VAL A 214 23.64 15.39 -17.00
C VAL A 214 23.16 16.85 -17.06
N ALA A 215 22.67 17.27 -18.22
CA ALA A 215 22.08 18.60 -18.40
C ALA A 215 20.68 18.68 -17.75
N TYR A 216 20.30 19.88 -17.28
CA TYR A 216 19.01 20.12 -16.62
C TYR A 216 17.81 19.66 -17.47
N ASN A 217 17.73 20.15 -18.71
CA ASN A 217 16.61 19.85 -19.62
C ASN A 217 16.58 18.38 -20.08
N ASP A 218 17.74 17.73 -20.20
CA ASP A 218 17.81 16.31 -20.61
C ASP A 218 17.35 15.38 -19.47
N ASN A 219 17.71 15.66 -18.22
CA ASN A 219 17.17 14.93 -17.07
C ASN A 219 15.67 15.16 -16.93
N ALA A 220 15.19 16.41 -17.10
CA ALA A 220 13.76 16.72 -17.04
C ALA A 220 12.96 15.91 -18.08
N LEU A 221 13.44 15.81 -19.33
CA LEU A 221 12.82 14.95 -20.34
C LEU A 221 12.88 13.47 -19.92
N THR A 222 14.01 13.01 -19.40
CA THR A 222 14.18 11.61 -18.97
C THR A 222 13.17 11.23 -17.87
N GLN A 223 13.01 12.07 -16.85
CA GLN A 223 12.05 11.84 -15.78
C GLN A 223 10.60 11.93 -16.27
N GLN A 224 10.29 12.87 -17.17
CA GLN A 224 8.98 12.96 -17.82
C GLN A 224 8.63 11.67 -18.57
N LEU A 225 9.55 11.12 -19.36
CA LEU A 225 9.36 9.88 -20.11
C LEU A 225 9.20 8.67 -19.20
N ALA A 226 9.92 8.62 -18.07
CA ALA A 226 9.78 7.56 -17.08
C ALA A 226 8.40 7.58 -16.42
N VAL A 227 7.92 8.76 -15.99
CA VAL A 227 6.56 8.91 -15.42
C VAL A 227 5.50 8.54 -16.46
N TRP A 228 5.64 9.02 -17.70
CA TRP A 228 4.76 8.66 -18.80
C TRP A 228 4.68 7.14 -18.99
N ALA A 229 5.82 6.46 -19.07
CA ALA A 229 5.90 5.01 -19.28
C ALA A 229 5.25 4.23 -18.13
N ALA A 230 5.46 4.68 -16.89
CA ALA A 230 4.90 4.06 -15.71
C ALA A 230 3.37 4.18 -15.67
N CYS A 231 2.84 5.40 -15.90
CA CYS A 231 1.40 5.62 -15.96
C CYS A 231 0.75 4.87 -17.13
N TYR A 232 1.39 4.85 -18.30
CA TYR A 232 0.88 4.16 -19.48
C TYR A 232 0.76 2.65 -19.23
N GLY A 233 1.83 2.01 -18.72
CA GLY A 233 1.82 0.57 -18.40
C GLY A 233 0.87 0.21 -17.25
N ALA A 234 0.65 1.13 -16.31
CA ALA A 234 -0.35 0.98 -15.24
C ALA A 234 -1.80 1.16 -15.73
N LYS A 235 -2.02 1.45 -17.03
CA LYS A 235 -3.32 1.77 -17.64
C LYS A 235 -3.93 3.09 -17.14
N LEU A 236 -3.10 3.98 -16.61
CA LEU A 236 -3.44 5.35 -16.20
C LEU A 236 -3.19 6.32 -17.37
N VAL A 237 -3.81 6.04 -18.52
CA VAL A 237 -3.56 6.76 -19.78
C VAL A 237 -3.79 8.29 -19.67
N PRO A 238 -4.82 8.79 -18.98
CA PRO A 238 -5.00 10.23 -18.80
C PRO A 238 -3.83 10.89 -18.04
N ALA A 239 -3.34 10.25 -16.97
CA ALA A 239 -2.16 10.71 -16.23
C ALA A 239 -0.89 10.69 -17.09
N ALA A 240 -0.70 9.64 -17.89
CA ALA A 240 0.39 9.58 -18.85
C ALA A 240 0.33 10.77 -19.83
N ASN A 241 -0.84 11.05 -20.41
CA ASN A 241 -1.00 12.14 -21.37
C ASN A 241 -0.82 13.53 -20.75
N ALA A 242 -1.26 13.71 -19.51
CA ALA A 242 -1.03 14.92 -18.74
C ALA A 242 0.48 15.16 -18.50
N SER A 243 1.23 14.13 -18.09
CA SER A 243 2.68 14.22 -17.92
C SER A 243 3.39 14.59 -19.23
N ALA A 244 2.99 14.02 -20.37
CA ALA A 244 3.59 14.31 -21.68
C ALA A 244 3.30 15.74 -22.17
N THR A 245 2.12 16.29 -21.88
CA THR A 245 1.69 17.61 -22.37
C THR A 245 2.37 18.79 -21.67
N PHE A 246 2.94 18.56 -20.49
CA PHE A 246 3.64 19.61 -19.73
C PHE A 246 4.84 20.22 -20.50
N SER A 247 5.65 19.40 -21.18
CA SER A 247 6.84 19.86 -21.89
C SER A 247 6.54 20.73 -23.11
N SER A 248 5.47 20.47 -23.87
CA SER A 248 5.05 21.35 -24.97
C SER A 248 4.66 22.75 -24.51
N SER A 249 4.05 22.85 -23.33
CA SER A 249 3.72 24.15 -22.73
C SER A 249 4.98 24.92 -22.34
N VAL A 250 5.99 24.23 -21.81
CA VAL A 250 7.30 24.82 -21.49
C VAL A 250 8.03 25.25 -22.76
N GLN A 251 8.10 24.39 -23.78
CA GLN A 251 8.77 24.67 -25.05
C GLN A 251 8.15 25.87 -25.77
N SER A 252 6.81 25.92 -25.88
CA SER A 252 6.11 26.98 -26.61
C SER A 252 6.33 28.37 -26.00
N ASN A 253 6.58 28.44 -24.70
CA ASN A 253 6.71 29.70 -23.97
C ASN A 253 8.17 30.09 -23.72
N THR A 254 9.05 29.13 -23.45
CA THR A 254 10.45 29.39 -23.07
C THR A 254 11.46 29.10 -24.18
N GLY A 255 11.06 28.34 -25.21
CA GLY A 255 11.96 27.79 -26.22
C GLY A 255 12.93 26.72 -25.70
N ASN A 256 12.87 26.36 -24.41
CA ASN A 256 13.68 25.27 -23.87
C ASN A 256 13.19 23.93 -24.41
N THR A 257 14.13 23.09 -24.81
CA THR A 257 13.92 21.68 -25.19
C THR A 257 15.01 20.83 -24.56
N ALA A 258 14.96 19.51 -24.74
CA ALA A 258 16.06 18.64 -24.30
C ALA A 258 17.41 18.98 -24.97
N LYS A 259 17.41 19.60 -26.16
CA LYS A 259 18.62 19.97 -26.91
C LYS A 259 18.97 21.46 -26.83
N VAL A 260 18.03 22.32 -26.44
CA VAL A 260 18.18 23.78 -26.44
C VAL A 260 17.94 24.30 -25.04
N THR A 261 18.95 24.98 -24.47
CA THR A 261 18.84 25.66 -23.18
C THR A 261 18.78 27.17 -23.41
N ASN A 262 17.66 27.76 -23.02
CA ASN A 262 17.50 29.20 -22.85
C ASN A 262 17.55 29.49 -21.34
N PRO A 263 18.69 29.95 -20.81
CA PRO A 263 18.88 30.14 -19.37
C PRO A 263 17.91 31.18 -18.81
N MET A 264 17.25 30.86 -17.71
CA MET A 264 16.24 31.69 -17.05
C MET A 264 16.43 31.70 -15.54
N THR A 265 16.15 32.82 -14.90
CA THR A 265 15.94 32.93 -13.44
C THR A 265 14.50 32.55 -13.09
N GLY A 266 14.20 32.33 -11.81
CA GLY A 266 12.83 32.05 -11.36
C GLY A 266 11.82 33.13 -11.75
N ASP A 267 12.21 34.41 -11.69
CA ASP A 267 11.34 35.53 -12.13
C ASP A 267 11.09 35.54 -13.63
N GLN A 268 12.09 35.17 -14.44
CA GLN A 268 11.95 35.07 -15.89
C GLN A 268 11.02 33.91 -16.27
N VAL A 269 11.13 32.76 -15.61
CA VAL A 269 10.20 31.63 -15.77
C VAL A 269 8.77 32.09 -15.45
N TYR A 270 8.57 32.76 -14.31
CA TYR A 270 7.26 33.29 -13.93
C TYR A 270 6.70 34.28 -14.98
N GLY A 271 7.52 35.24 -15.42
CA GLY A 271 7.11 36.23 -16.42
C GLY A 271 6.70 35.61 -17.76
N VAL A 272 7.41 34.55 -18.17
CA VAL A 272 7.10 33.80 -19.39
C VAL A 272 5.81 33.00 -19.24
N VAL A 273 5.54 32.40 -18.09
CA VAL A 273 4.25 31.72 -17.85
C VAL A 273 3.11 32.74 -17.81
N GLN A 274 3.30 33.89 -17.16
CA GLN A 274 2.29 34.93 -17.04
C GLN A 274 1.87 35.52 -18.39
N THR A 275 2.82 35.72 -19.30
CA THR A 275 2.60 36.39 -20.60
C THR A 275 2.52 35.42 -21.78
N GLY A 276 2.78 34.14 -21.53
CA GLY A 276 2.80 33.08 -22.52
C GLY A 276 1.46 32.76 -23.16
N THR A 277 1.50 31.92 -24.18
CA THR A 277 0.28 31.37 -24.79
C THR A 277 -0.20 30.20 -23.95
N ALA A 278 -1.49 30.18 -23.64
CA ALA A 278 -2.12 29.05 -22.95
C ALA A 278 -1.81 27.74 -23.72
N PRO A 279 -1.61 26.61 -23.01
CA PRO A 279 -1.45 25.32 -23.67
C PRO A 279 -2.60 25.11 -24.67
N SER A 280 -2.26 24.94 -25.96
CA SER A 280 -3.26 24.80 -27.02
C SER A 280 -4.20 23.63 -26.74
N ASN A 281 -5.50 23.84 -26.97
CA ASN A 281 -6.62 22.90 -26.80
C ASN A 281 -6.18 21.43 -26.81
N VAL A 282 -6.03 20.90 -25.60
CA VAL A 282 -5.83 19.48 -25.35
C VAL A 282 -7.01 18.74 -25.99
N SER A 283 -6.74 17.81 -26.90
CA SER A 283 -7.80 17.00 -27.53
C SER A 283 -8.62 16.23 -26.48
N ALA A 284 -9.76 15.63 -26.86
CA ALA A 284 -10.54 14.76 -25.97
C ALA A 284 -9.71 13.62 -25.33
N ASN A 285 -8.54 13.30 -25.89
CA ASN A 285 -7.60 12.29 -25.41
C ASN A 285 -6.47 12.85 -24.54
N GLY A 286 -6.46 14.14 -24.20
CA GLY A 286 -5.43 14.68 -23.30
C GLY A 286 -4.11 15.12 -23.97
N LEU A 287 -4.01 15.10 -25.32
CA LEU A 287 -2.78 15.42 -26.07
C LEU A 287 -2.96 16.60 -27.03
N THR A 288 -1.90 17.37 -27.27
CA THR A 288 -1.82 18.39 -28.34
C THR A 288 -1.59 17.72 -29.70
N ALA A 289 -1.95 18.41 -30.80
CA ALA A 289 -1.69 17.91 -32.15
C ALA A 289 -0.19 17.69 -32.44
N GLU A 290 0.67 18.47 -31.80
CA GLU A 290 2.14 18.36 -31.92
C GLU A 290 2.70 17.13 -31.19
N LEU A 291 2.14 16.78 -30.01
CA LEU A 291 2.61 15.64 -29.23
C LEU A 291 1.99 14.30 -29.65
N HIS A 292 0.86 14.34 -30.36
CA HIS A 292 0.14 13.14 -30.75
C HIS A 292 1.01 12.12 -31.54
N PRO A 293 1.84 12.53 -32.52
CA PRO A 293 2.76 11.61 -33.21
C PRO A 293 3.82 11.00 -32.29
N THR A 294 4.43 11.83 -31.42
CA THR A 294 5.45 11.40 -30.45
C THR A 294 4.88 10.40 -29.44
N HIS A 295 3.65 10.64 -28.98
CA HIS A 295 2.93 9.72 -28.10
C HIS A 295 2.64 8.37 -28.77
N ILE A 296 2.16 8.38 -30.03
CA ILE A 296 1.92 7.14 -30.78
C ILE A 296 3.23 6.37 -30.97
N ALA A 297 4.32 7.05 -31.34
CA ALA A 297 5.62 6.43 -31.51
C ALA A 297 6.12 5.79 -30.20
N LEU A 298 5.99 6.50 -29.07
CA LEU A 298 6.33 5.97 -27.74
C LEU A 298 5.47 4.74 -27.38
N ALA A 299 4.14 4.81 -27.59
CA ALA A 299 3.23 3.71 -27.34
C ALA A 299 3.61 2.46 -28.16
N ARG A 300 3.85 2.62 -29.47
CA ARG A 300 4.32 1.52 -30.33
C ARG A 300 5.65 0.95 -29.88
N ILE A 301 6.57 1.77 -29.39
CA ILE A 301 7.88 1.31 -28.90
C ILE A 301 7.74 0.44 -27.66
N VAL A 302 6.88 0.82 -26.72
CA VAL A 302 6.69 0.06 -25.48
C VAL A 302 5.85 -1.19 -25.68
N GLU A 303 5.02 -1.22 -26.72
CA GLU A 303 4.25 -2.39 -27.17
C GLU A 303 5.02 -3.28 -28.17
N ASP A 304 6.26 -2.94 -28.49
CA ASP A 304 7.12 -3.63 -29.47
C ASP A 304 6.52 -3.74 -30.90
N ASN A 305 5.73 -2.74 -31.30
CA ASN A 305 5.03 -2.64 -32.59
C ASN A 305 5.45 -1.41 -33.42
N HIS A 306 6.69 -0.96 -33.25
CA HIS A 306 7.24 0.28 -33.85
C HIS A 306 7.91 0.05 -35.21
N VAL A 307 8.02 1.13 -35.99
CA VAL A 307 8.76 1.17 -37.27
C VAL A 307 9.94 2.13 -37.22
N GLU A 308 10.83 2.11 -38.22
CA GLU A 308 12.00 3.01 -38.27
C GLU A 308 11.62 4.50 -38.22
N ASP A 309 10.50 4.89 -38.84
CA ASP A 309 10.00 6.26 -38.81
C ASP A 309 9.66 6.72 -37.37
N ASP A 310 9.19 5.81 -36.51
CA ASP A 310 8.92 6.11 -35.10
C ASP A 310 10.24 6.44 -34.37
N LEU A 311 11.32 5.68 -34.64
CA LEU A 311 12.64 5.93 -34.05
C LEU A 311 13.23 7.26 -34.54
N ALA A 312 13.11 7.56 -35.82
CA ALA A 312 13.59 8.81 -36.41
C ALA A 312 12.85 10.03 -35.83
N LEU A 313 11.53 9.93 -35.64
CA LEU A 313 10.72 10.96 -35.01
C LEU A 313 11.21 11.23 -33.58
N LEU A 314 11.36 10.18 -32.77
CA LEU A 314 11.78 10.30 -31.36
C LEU A 314 13.21 10.85 -31.22
N ALA A 315 14.14 10.43 -32.09
CA ALA A 315 15.49 10.99 -32.13
C ALA A 315 15.47 12.51 -32.41
N GLY A 316 14.53 12.99 -33.24
CA GLY A 316 14.26 14.41 -33.46
C GLY A 316 14.00 15.16 -32.15
N HIS A 317 13.23 14.55 -31.25
CA HIS A 317 12.86 15.08 -29.93
C HIS A 317 13.89 14.83 -28.81
N GLY A 318 15.07 14.28 -29.12
CA GLY A 318 16.11 14.01 -28.12
C GLY A 318 15.92 12.73 -27.32
N ILE A 319 15.09 11.82 -27.84
CA ILE A 319 14.83 10.50 -27.28
C ILE A 319 15.74 9.51 -28.01
N ASP A 320 16.85 9.16 -27.38
CA ASP A 320 17.87 8.24 -27.88
C ASP A 320 17.57 6.77 -27.50
N GLU A 321 18.42 5.85 -27.95
CA GLU A 321 18.30 4.41 -27.64
C GLU A 321 18.33 4.12 -26.13
N HIS A 322 19.08 4.89 -25.35
CA HIS A 322 19.15 4.71 -23.90
C HIS A 322 17.82 5.07 -23.24
N LYS A 323 17.23 6.20 -23.63
CA LYS A 323 15.89 6.61 -23.17
C LYS A 323 14.82 5.63 -23.64
N ILE A 324 14.90 5.10 -24.87
CA ILE A 324 14.00 4.05 -25.36
C ILE A 324 14.08 2.79 -24.48
N ALA A 325 15.29 2.32 -24.16
CA ALA A 325 15.48 1.16 -23.29
C ALA A 325 14.93 1.40 -21.88
N MET A 326 15.14 2.60 -21.33
CA MET A 326 14.58 3.03 -20.05
C MET A 326 13.04 3.04 -20.07
N VAL A 327 12.42 3.68 -21.06
CA VAL A 327 10.95 3.73 -21.22
C VAL A 327 10.38 2.32 -21.28
N ARG A 328 10.98 1.41 -22.06
CA ARG A 328 10.57 0.00 -22.13
C ARG A 328 10.68 -0.71 -20.78
N ALA A 329 11.77 -0.52 -20.06
CA ALA A 329 11.99 -1.15 -18.76
C ALA A 329 10.95 -0.66 -17.72
N VAL A 330 10.72 0.66 -17.66
CA VAL A 330 9.73 1.26 -16.74
C VAL A 330 8.30 0.81 -17.11
N HIS A 331 7.96 0.77 -18.39
CA HIS A 331 6.67 0.26 -18.87
C HIS A 331 6.45 -1.21 -18.52
N ALA A 332 7.45 -2.07 -18.77
CA ALA A 332 7.38 -3.49 -18.45
C ALA A 332 7.21 -3.73 -16.94
N ALA A 333 7.89 -2.94 -16.10
CA ALA A 333 7.70 -2.96 -14.66
C ALA A 333 6.27 -2.54 -14.26
N ALA A 334 5.69 -1.54 -14.94
CA ALA A 334 4.33 -1.08 -14.68
C ALA A 334 3.25 -2.11 -15.08
N LEU A 335 3.44 -2.84 -16.19
CA LEU A 335 2.54 -3.91 -16.60
C LEU A 335 2.40 -5.01 -15.52
N ARG A 336 3.52 -5.35 -14.86
CA ARG A 336 3.55 -6.34 -13.77
C ARG A 336 2.80 -5.90 -12.52
N LEU A 337 2.53 -4.60 -12.35
CA LEU A 337 1.74 -4.09 -11.20
C LEU A 337 0.26 -4.44 -11.29
N ASN A 338 -0.22 -4.65 -12.51
CA ASN A 338 -1.59 -5.10 -12.79
C ASN A 338 -1.73 -6.63 -12.70
N GLU A 339 -0.63 -7.35 -12.53
CA GLU A 339 -0.65 -8.79 -12.27
C GLU A 339 -0.80 -9.01 -10.75
N PRO A 340 -1.67 -9.93 -10.30
CA PRO A 340 -1.70 -10.29 -8.89
C PRO A 340 -0.29 -10.77 -8.49
N GLY A 341 0.34 -10.04 -7.56
CA GLY A 341 1.73 -10.28 -7.16
C GLY A 341 1.98 -11.76 -6.91
N ARG A 342 3.09 -12.28 -7.46
CA ARG A 342 3.39 -13.72 -7.41
C ARG A 342 3.40 -14.16 -5.95
N ARG A 343 2.53 -15.13 -5.63
CA ARG A 343 2.54 -15.81 -4.33
C ARG A 343 3.75 -16.75 -4.29
N VAL A 344 4.72 -16.44 -3.45
CA VAL A 344 5.94 -17.22 -3.24
C VAL A 344 5.79 -18.00 -1.93
N PRO A 345 5.69 -19.33 -1.95
CA PRO A 345 5.68 -20.12 -0.72
C PRO A 345 6.99 -19.94 0.04
N VAL A 346 6.92 -19.63 1.33
CA VAL A 346 8.11 -19.44 2.19
C VAL A 346 8.24 -20.59 3.17
N HIS A 347 7.18 -20.89 3.91
CA HIS A 347 7.15 -21.98 4.88
C HIS A 347 5.71 -22.45 5.11
N GLN A 348 5.54 -23.67 5.62
CA GLN A 348 4.25 -24.18 6.06
C GLN A 348 4.46 -25.14 7.22
N GLY A 349 3.46 -25.28 8.07
CA GLY A 349 3.54 -26.21 9.19
C GLY A 349 2.22 -26.29 9.95
N ASP A 350 2.26 -27.02 11.06
CA ASP A 350 1.12 -27.11 11.96
C ASP A 350 1.01 -25.81 12.79
N ALA A 351 -0.22 -25.36 13.02
CA ALA A 351 -0.53 -24.35 14.01
C ALA A 351 -1.14 -25.03 15.24
N LYS A 352 -0.52 -24.84 16.41
CA LYS A 352 -0.97 -25.42 17.67
C LYS A 352 -1.00 -24.36 18.77
N ALA A 353 -2.06 -24.39 19.57
CA ALA A 353 -2.12 -23.62 20.82
C ALA A 353 -2.96 -24.39 21.83
N GLU A 354 -2.54 -24.36 23.09
CA GLU A 354 -3.32 -24.93 24.18
C GLU A 354 -4.15 -23.84 24.87
N THR A 355 -5.24 -24.27 25.51
CA THR A 355 -6.05 -23.44 26.39
C THR A 355 -6.32 -24.23 27.65
N GLY A 356 -6.07 -23.64 28.83
CA GLY A 356 -6.60 -24.16 30.09
C GLY A 356 -8.13 -24.14 30.12
N PRO A 357 -8.77 -24.53 31.24
CA PRO A 357 -10.22 -24.40 31.40
C PRO A 357 -10.68 -22.96 31.14
N THR A 358 -11.76 -22.82 30.35
CA THR A 358 -12.24 -21.53 29.89
C THR A 358 -13.65 -21.25 30.38
N THR A 359 -13.86 -20.04 30.87
CA THR A 359 -15.16 -19.59 31.38
C THR A 359 -15.77 -18.57 30.44
N TYR A 360 -17.07 -18.72 30.18
CA TYR A 360 -17.85 -17.83 29.36
C TYR A 360 -19.06 -17.37 30.15
N ARG A 361 -19.11 -16.08 30.45
CA ARG A 361 -20.20 -15.46 31.18
C ARG A 361 -21.15 -14.78 30.21
N TYR A 362 -22.40 -15.21 30.22
CA TYR A 362 -23.47 -14.69 29.39
C TYR A 362 -24.49 -13.97 30.25
N ARG A 363 -25.05 -12.88 29.72
CA ARG A 363 -26.25 -12.24 30.25
C ARG A 363 -27.42 -12.54 29.34
N LEU A 364 -28.54 -12.90 29.98
CA LEU A 364 -29.80 -13.18 29.33
C LEU A 364 -30.68 -11.94 29.41
N THR A 365 -31.34 -11.62 28.31
CA THR A 365 -32.33 -10.54 28.27
C THR A 365 -33.57 -11.03 27.55
N GLU A 366 -34.73 -10.76 28.13
CA GLU A 366 -36.03 -11.01 27.51
C GLU A 366 -36.37 -9.84 26.58
N GLN A 367 -36.74 -10.16 25.35
CA GLN A 367 -37.16 -9.20 24.35
C GLN A 367 -38.67 -8.93 24.49
N PRO A 368 -39.20 -7.81 23.93
CA PRO A 368 -40.61 -7.45 24.04
C PRO A 368 -41.60 -8.50 23.48
N ASP A 369 -41.13 -9.36 22.56
CA ASP A 369 -41.89 -10.48 21.99
C ASP A 369 -41.81 -11.77 22.84
N GLY A 370 -41.12 -11.71 23.98
CA GLY A 370 -40.90 -12.83 24.90
C GLY A 370 -39.73 -13.75 24.53
N ALA A 371 -38.95 -13.42 23.49
CA ALA A 371 -37.74 -14.18 23.14
C ALA A 371 -36.60 -13.93 24.13
N VAL A 372 -35.85 -14.98 24.49
CA VAL A 372 -34.65 -14.84 25.35
C VAL A 372 -33.41 -14.73 24.48
N THR A 373 -32.67 -13.63 24.62
CA THR A 373 -31.40 -13.42 23.91
C THR A 373 -30.21 -13.56 24.84
N LEU A 374 -29.15 -14.22 24.36
CA LEU A 374 -27.88 -14.35 25.08
C LEU A 374 -26.82 -13.40 24.52
N ARG A 375 -26.16 -12.67 25.42
CA ARG A 375 -25.01 -11.81 25.14
C ARG A 375 -23.80 -12.26 25.96
N LEU A 376 -22.68 -12.53 25.30
CA LEU A 376 -21.41 -12.76 25.99
C LEU A 376 -20.98 -11.46 26.69
N VAL A 377 -20.78 -11.52 28.00
CA VAL A 377 -20.32 -10.40 28.84
C VAL A 377 -18.81 -10.47 29.01
N GLN A 378 -18.28 -11.68 29.24
CA GLN A 378 -16.87 -11.89 29.50
C GLN A 378 -16.48 -13.31 29.09
N SER A 379 -15.26 -13.46 28.57
CA SER A 379 -14.62 -14.75 28.37
C SER A 379 -13.24 -14.75 29.02
N SER A 380 -12.86 -15.86 29.64
CA SER A 380 -11.48 -16.11 30.09
C SER A 380 -10.67 -16.91 29.07
N LEU A 381 -11.20 -17.17 27.87
CA LEU A 381 -10.47 -17.85 26.81
C LEU A 381 -9.19 -17.07 26.49
N ARG A 382 -8.06 -17.73 26.72
CA ARG A 382 -6.73 -17.27 26.33
C ARG A 382 -6.03 -18.43 25.67
N LEU A 383 -5.66 -18.24 24.42
CA LEU A 383 -4.77 -19.17 23.74
C LEU A 383 -3.34 -18.90 24.23
N ASP A 384 -2.61 -19.96 24.52
CA ASP A 384 -1.15 -19.86 24.64
C ASP A 384 -0.56 -19.36 23.31
N ASP A 385 0.73 -19.01 23.31
CA ASP A 385 1.38 -18.56 22.09
C ASP A 385 1.23 -19.63 21.00
N LEU A 386 0.79 -19.18 19.82
CA LEU A 386 0.67 -20.04 18.64
C LEU A 386 2.04 -20.60 18.31
N ASP A 387 2.20 -21.91 18.51
CA ASP A 387 3.37 -22.63 18.04
C ASP A 387 3.28 -22.73 16.53
N LEU A 388 4.03 -21.83 15.88
CA LEU A 388 4.22 -21.79 14.43
C LEU A 388 5.64 -22.25 14.06
N GLY A 389 6.44 -22.77 14.98
CA GLY A 389 7.83 -23.14 14.71
C GLY A 389 8.67 -21.96 14.19
N THR A 390 8.47 -20.75 14.73
CA THR A 390 9.10 -19.51 14.24
C THR A 390 10.63 -19.55 14.16
N GLY A 391 11.28 -20.45 14.91
CA GLY A 391 12.72 -20.68 14.83
C GLY A 391 13.23 -21.24 13.50
N SER A 392 12.34 -21.79 12.63
CA SER A 392 12.68 -22.20 11.27
C SER A 392 12.37 -21.13 10.22
N TRP A 393 11.82 -19.99 10.64
CA TRP A 393 11.47 -18.92 9.72
C TRP A 393 12.73 -18.15 9.26
N PRO A 394 12.73 -17.60 8.04
CA PRO A 394 13.80 -16.71 7.60
C PRO A 394 13.96 -15.52 8.57
N ASN A 395 15.20 -15.08 8.83
CA ASN A 395 15.54 -14.04 9.83
C ASN A 395 14.68 -12.75 9.74
N ALA A 396 14.24 -12.34 8.54
CA ALA A 396 13.39 -11.16 8.34
C ALA A 396 11.97 -11.30 8.93
N ALA A 397 11.50 -12.52 9.19
CA ALA A 397 10.17 -12.81 9.71
C ALA A 397 10.11 -12.88 11.25
N ALA A 398 11.26 -13.06 11.92
CA ALA A 398 11.32 -13.40 13.34
C ALA A 398 11.23 -12.19 14.30
N GLY A 399 11.49 -10.97 13.80
CA GLY A 399 11.48 -9.74 14.62
C GLY A 399 10.08 -9.17 14.86
N ASP A 400 9.29 -9.02 13.79
CA ASP A 400 7.93 -8.43 13.82
C ASP A 400 6.82 -9.48 14.11
N SER A 401 7.17 -10.77 14.18
CA SER A 401 6.24 -11.88 14.35
C SER A 401 5.47 -11.88 15.68
N ALA A 402 6.05 -11.34 16.76
CA ALA A 402 5.42 -11.41 18.08
C ALA A 402 4.17 -10.51 18.19
N ALA A 403 4.21 -9.30 17.63
CA ALA A 403 3.07 -8.38 17.63
C ALA A 403 1.93 -8.89 16.73
N ALA A 404 2.28 -9.40 15.54
CA ALA A 404 1.32 -9.99 14.62
C ALA A 404 0.68 -11.26 15.18
N ALA A 405 1.44 -12.14 15.85
CA ALA A 405 0.91 -13.34 16.50
C ALA A 405 -0.12 -13.00 17.61
N GLY A 406 0.13 -11.94 18.39
CA GLY A 406 -0.81 -11.46 19.40
C GLY A 406 -2.15 -10.98 18.82
N PHE A 407 -2.12 -10.25 17.70
CA PHE A 407 -3.32 -9.80 17.00
C PHE A 407 -4.12 -10.99 16.42
N VAL A 408 -3.44 -11.91 15.74
CA VAL A 408 -4.06 -13.11 15.17
C VAL A 408 -4.69 -13.97 16.27
N ARG A 409 -4.01 -14.14 17.41
CA ARG A 409 -4.55 -14.83 18.58
C ARG A 409 -5.89 -14.24 19.02
N GLY A 410 -5.97 -12.91 19.18
CA GLY A 410 -7.21 -12.25 19.61
C GLY A 410 -8.39 -12.52 18.66
N ILE A 411 -8.15 -12.52 17.35
CA ILE A 411 -9.17 -12.86 16.35
C ILE A 411 -9.64 -14.31 16.50
N LEU A 412 -8.73 -15.25 16.77
CA LEU A 412 -9.08 -16.66 16.96
C LEU A 412 -9.90 -16.87 18.23
N GLU A 413 -9.52 -16.23 19.35
CA GLU A 413 -10.29 -16.26 20.59
C GLU A 413 -11.73 -15.78 20.38
N ASP A 414 -11.92 -14.66 19.68
CA ASP A 414 -13.25 -14.11 19.38
C ASP A 414 -14.10 -15.05 18.51
N ARG A 415 -13.47 -15.73 17.53
CA ARG A 415 -14.16 -16.70 16.67
C ARG A 415 -14.62 -17.93 17.45
N ILE A 416 -13.78 -18.45 18.35
CA ILE A 416 -14.11 -19.59 19.21
C ILE A 416 -15.25 -19.21 20.16
N ALA A 417 -15.14 -18.06 20.84
CA ALA A 417 -16.19 -17.56 21.74
C ALA A 417 -17.53 -17.33 21.00
N SER A 418 -17.46 -16.86 19.75
CA SER A 418 -18.63 -16.70 18.88
C SER A 418 -19.28 -18.02 18.50
N ALA A 419 -18.50 -19.09 18.29
CA ALA A 419 -19.03 -20.41 17.99
C ALA A 419 -19.88 -20.95 19.15
N LEU A 420 -19.36 -20.88 20.39
CA LEU A 420 -20.12 -21.25 21.58
C LEU A 420 -21.40 -20.41 21.75
N THR A 421 -21.29 -19.10 21.55
CA THR A 421 -22.45 -18.19 21.62
C THR A 421 -23.55 -18.59 20.64
N ARG A 422 -23.19 -18.99 19.40
CA ARG A 422 -24.15 -19.46 18.39
C ARG A 422 -24.85 -20.75 18.82
N THR A 423 -24.11 -21.72 19.37
CA THR A 423 -24.69 -22.98 19.87
C THR A 423 -25.69 -22.72 20.99
N LEU A 424 -25.33 -21.88 21.96
CA LEU A 424 -26.21 -21.55 23.08
C LEU A 424 -27.47 -20.79 22.65
N ARG A 425 -27.34 -19.86 21.69
CA ARG A 425 -28.51 -19.18 21.12
C ARG A 425 -29.46 -20.15 20.43
N ARG A 426 -28.93 -21.15 19.71
CA ARG A 426 -29.75 -22.18 19.06
C ARG A 426 -30.53 -23.00 20.09
N LEU A 427 -29.88 -23.45 21.15
CA LEU A 427 -30.56 -24.18 22.24
C LEU A 427 -31.64 -23.33 22.92
N ALA A 428 -31.31 -22.08 23.25
CA ALA A 428 -32.27 -21.14 23.82
C ALA A 428 -33.50 -20.93 22.91
N SER A 429 -33.33 -20.93 21.59
CA SER A 429 -34.44 -20.79 20.64
C SER A 429 -35.30 -22.05 20.45
N VAL A 430 -34.79 -23.23 20.78
CA VAL A 430 -35.54 -24.51 20.69
C VAL A 430 -36.31 -24.78 21.99
N GLU A 431 -35.85 -24.26 23.12
CA GLU A 431 -36.38 -24.55 24.46
C GLU A 431 -37.26 -23.43 25.07
N ALA A 432 -37.31 -22.25 24.43
CA ALA A 432 -38.19 -21.12 24.74
C ALA A 432 -39.47 -21.16 23.90
#